data_AF-A0A956D3W0-F1
#
_entry.id   AF-A0A956D3W0-F1
#
_cell.length_a   1.000
_cell.length_b   1.000
_cell.length_c   1.000
_cell.angle_alpha   90.00
_cell.angle_beta   90.00
_cell.angle_gamma   90.00
#
_symmetry.space_group_name_H-M   'P 1'
#
loop_
_entity.id
_entity.type
_entity.pdbx_description
1 polymer ?
#
loop_
_entity_poly.entity_id
_entity_poly.type
_entity_poly.pdbx_seq_one_letter_code
_entity_poly.pdbx_strand_id
1 'polypeptide(L)'
;MTRVGALFACLLLLSACGEESTSTPEPTPEPEPTPEPEAPVENPDVPEPSPTGTVMRGHFTRAADARDALIRGDLPPAQADMRWLATHEGGTALPENLRAMFDAMQTEAGHFAEATTLTEAGTALANTLTKCGDCHTAAQAGPEIATPPVPEGETVAAHMQRHRWASDRMWEGLVTNDPELYQAGANVLREASLFEAEIEAQAAAESPPERVRAIANLVHELGDRATQAPDSAERAAVYGRLLATCATCHRMLQVGDTVAAGEGVAPDGLEEGSAPAPEANEGE
;
A
#
# COMPACT_ATOMS: atom_id res chain seq x y z
N MET A 1 -52.91 -18.86 -11.31
CA MET A 1 -53.71 -19.99 -11.86
C MET A 1 -53.09 -20.25 -13.24
N THR A 2 -52.34 -21.31 -13.51
CA THR A 2 -52.68 -22.75 -13.46
C THR A 2 -51.38 -23.59 -13.40
N ARG A 3 -51.46 -24.76 -12.74
CA ARG A 3 -50.39 -25.75 -12.50
C ARG A 3 -50.21 -26.76 -13.66
N VAL A 4 -49.26 -27.68 -13.46
CA VAL A 4 -49.02 -29.03 -14.07
C VAL A 4 -47.90 -29.00 -15.13
N GLY A 5 -46.78 -29.73 -15.08
CA GLY A 5 -46.34 -30.90 -14.31
C GLY A 5 -45.91 -32.01 -15.30
N ALA A 6 -44.65 -32.48 -15.28
CA ALA A 6 -44.27 -33.81 -15.78
C ALA A 6 -42.85 -34.22 -15.36
N LEU A 7 -42.80 -35.30 -14.58
CA LEU A 7 -41.68 -36.23 -14.35
C LEU A 7 -41.32 -36.98 -15.66
N PHE A 8 -40.02 -37.26 -15.90
CA PHE A 8 -39.52 -38.46 -16.60
C PHE A 8 -37.99 -38.56 -16.35
N ALA A 9 -37.49 -39.42 -15.46
CA ALA A 9 -37.23 -40.86 -15.59
C ALA A 9 -35.90 -41.21 -16.31
N CYS A 10 -35.01 -41.82 -15.51
CA CYS A 10 -34.19 -43.01 -15.78
C CYS A 10 -33.11 -43.03 -16.89
N LEU A 11 -31.89 -43.25 -16.39
CA LEU A 11 -30.98 -44.35 -16.76
C LEU A 11 -30.18 -44.21 -18.07
N LEU A 12 -28.86 -44.07 -17.93
CA LEU A 12 -27.88 -44.97 -18.57
C LEU A 12 -26.52 -44.82 -17.89
N LEU A 13 -26.19 -45.85 -17.10
CA LEU A 13 -24.86 -46.15 -16.59
C LEU A 13 -24.01 -46.70 -17.75
N LEU A 14 -22.91 -46.03 -18.07
CA LEU A 14 -21.82 -46.64 -18.83
C LEU A 14 -20.63 -46.77 -17.89
N SER A 15 -20.48 -47.98 -17.34
CA SER A 15 -19.26 -48.46 -16.71
C SER A 15 -18.12 -48.46 -17.73
N ALA A 16 -17.14 -47.60 -17.53
CA ALA A 16 -15.81 -47.78 -18.09
C ALA A 16 -14.93 -48.39 -16.98
N CYS A 17 -14.71 -49.70 -17.07
CA CYS A 17 -13.68 -50.40 -16.29
C CYS A 17 -12.32 -49.98 -16.86
N GLY A 18 -11.69 -48.96 -16.25
CA GLY A 18 -10.28 -48.65 -16.46
C GLY A 18 -9.44 -49.49 -15.51
N GLU A 19 -8.52 -50.28 -16.07
CA GLU A 19 -7.54 -51.11 -15.36
C GLU A 19 -6.85 -50.33 -14.23
N GLU A 20 -7.03 -50.80 -12.98
CA GLU A 20 -6.21 -50.40 -11.84
C GLU A 20 -4.79 -50.93 -12.06
N SER A 21 -3.96 -50.10 -12.69
CA SER A 21 -2.52 -50.27 -12.72
C SER A 21 -1.99 -50.02 -11.32
N THR A 22 -1.83 -51.10 -10.54
CA THR A 22 -1.16 -51.13 -9.24
C THR A 22 0.32 -50.82 -9.42
N SER A 23 0.62 -49.55 -9.66
CA SER A 23 1.96 -49.01 -9.53
C SER A 23 2.31 -49.09 -8.05
N THR A 24 3.23 -49.98 -7.70
CA THR A 24 3.85 -50.02 -6.39
C THR A 24 4.43 -48.63 -6.14
N PRO A 25 3.99 -47.89 -5.10
CA PRO A 25 4.53 -46.58 -4.82
C PRO A 25 6.02 -46.73 -4.58
N GLU A 26 6.80 -46.07 -5.43
CA GLU A 26 8.22 -45.90 -5.24
C GLU A 26 8.42 -45.27 -3.85
N PRO A 27 9.33 -45.78 -3.01
CA PRO A 27 9.51 -45.26 -1.67
C PRO A 27 9.83 -43.77 -1.76
N THR A 28 8.90 -42.94 -1.28
CA THR A 28 9.10 -41.50 -1.15
C THR A 28 10.41 -41.28 -0.41
N PRO A 29 11.41 -40.60 -1.01
CA PRO A 29 12.65 -40.30 -0.32
C PRO A 29 12.29 -39.55 0.96
N GLU A 30 12.82 -40.05 2.08
CA GLU A 30 12.70 -39.43 3.38
C GLU A 30 13.14 -37.96 3.24
N PRO A 31 12.30 -36.98 3.62
CA PRO A 31 12.63 -35.58 3.44
C PRO A 31 13.95 -35.32 4.16
N GLU A 32 14.94 -34.83 3.40
CA GLU A 32 16.21 -34.41 3.99
C GLU A 32 15.89 -33.42 5.12
N PRO A 33 16.55 -33.54 6.29
CA PRO A 33 16.29 -32.66 7.41
C PRO A 33 16.46 -31.21 6.94
N THR A 34 15.37 -30.45 6.99
CA THR A 34 15.40 -29.01 6.73
C THR A 34 16.51 -28.41 7.59
N PRO A 35 17.52 -27.73 7.01
CA PRO A 35 18.57 -27.12 7.79
C PRO A 35 17.91 -26.24 8.84
N GLU A 36 18.26 -26.50 10.11
CA GLU A 36 17.83 -25.71 11.25
C GLU A 36 18.14 -24.24 10.92
N PRO A 37 17.16 -23.32 11.02
CA PRO A 37 17.36 -21.92 10.64
C PRO A 37 18.56 -21.38 11.40
N GLU A 38 19.62 -21.03 10.66
CA GLU A 38 20.80 -20.42 11.24
C GLU A 38 20.34 -19.18 12.01
N ALA A 39 20.65 -19.14 13.31
CA ALA A 39 20.30 -18.02 14.16
C ALA A 39 20.76 -16.71 13.48
N PRO A 40 19.93 -15.65 13.49
CA PRO A 40 20.28 -14.38 12.87
C PRO A 40 21.69 -13.96 13.31
N VAL A 41 22.60 -13.85 12.35
CA VAL A 41 23.95 -13.35 12.62
C VAL A 41 23.79 -11.89 13.01
N GLU A 42 23.82 -11.60 14.31
CA GLU A 42 23.91 -10.23 14.81
C GLU A 42 25.11 -9.58 14.13
N ASN A 43 24.85 -8.56 13.32
CA ASN A 43 25.89 -7.82 12.64
C ASN A 43 26.29 -6.68 13.59
N PRO A 44 27.42 -6.78 14.32
CA PRO A 44 27.73 -5.89 15.45
C PRO A 44 28.02 -4.44 15.05
N ASP A 45 27.98 -4.12 13.75
CA ASP A 45 28.38 -2.83 13.19
C ASP A 45 27.21 -1.94 12.75
N VAL A 46 25.94 -2.29 13.05
CA VAL A 46 24.81 -1.39 12.76
C VAL A 46 24.76 -0.30 13.86
N PRO A 47 24.94 0.98 13.53
CA PRO A 47 24.88 2.05 14.52
C PRO A 47 23.49 2.14 15.15
N GLU A 48 23.44 2.32 16.46
CA GLU A 48 22.20 2.64 17.17
C GLU A 48 21.54 3.88 16.56
N PRO A 49 20.20 3.88 16.40
CA PRO A 49 19.51 4.99 15.78
C PRO A 49 19.60 6.25 16.65
N SER A 50 19.88 7.39 16.02
CA SER A 50 19.82 8.68 16.70
C SER A 50 18.39 8.97 17.20
N PRO A 51 18.22 9.81 18.24
CA PRO A 51 16.90 10.22 18.70
C PRO A 51 16.02 10.78 17.57
N THR A 52 16.59 11.62 16.70
CA THR A 52 15.91 12.16 15.51
C THR A 52 15.51 11.04 14.55
N GLY A 53 16.39 10.07 14.30
CA GLY A 53 16.10 8.92 13.44
C GLY A 53 14.93 8.08 13.94
N THR A 54 14.80 7.89 15.26
CA THR A 54 13.66 7.18 15.87
C THR A 54 12.34 7.93 15.65
N VAL A 55 12.34 9.25 15.85
CA VAL A 55 11.16 10.10 15.59
C VAL A 55 10.77 10.02 14.10
N MET A 56 11.73 10.15 13.18
CA MET A 56 11.47 10.08 11.74
C MET A 56 10.93 8.71 11.29
N ARG A 57 11.45 7.60 11.84
CA ARG A 57 10.89 6.27 11.57
C ARG A 57 9.44 6.16 12.02
N GLY A 58 9.12 6.65 13.22
CA GLY A 58 7.74 6.67 13.71
C GLY A 58 6.79 7.46 12.81
N HIS A 59 7.21 8.65 12.37
CA HIS A 59 6.43 9.46 11.41
C HIS A 59 6.24 8.76 10.07
N PHE A 60 7.29 8.16 9.53
CA PHE A 60 7.23 7.45 8.26
C PHE A 60 6.28 6.26 8.32
N THR A 61 6.38 5.43 9.37
CA THR A 61 5.48 4.29 9.58
C THR A 61 4.03 4.74 9.59
N ARG A 62 3.70 5.78 10.38
CA ARG A 62 2.31 6.26 10.50
C ARG A 62 1.78 6.88 9.21
N ALA A 63 2.62 7.61 8.48
CA ALA A 63 2.24 8.11 7.17
C ALA A 63 2.00 6.97 6.16
N ALA A 64 2.82 5.92 6.18
CA ALA A 64 2.66 4.75 5.33
C ALA A 64 1.37 3.96 5.68
N ASP A 65 1.10 3.76 6.97
CA ASP A 65 -0.13 3.11 7.43
C ASP A 65 -1.37 3.89 7.00
N ALA A 66 -1.35 5.22 7.13
CA ALA A 66 -2.41 6.09 6.66
C ALA A 66 -2.61 6.03 5.14
N ARG A 67 -1.51 6.00 4.36
CA ARG A 67 -1.56 5.81 2.91
C ARG A 67 -2.21 4.48 2.55
N ASP A 68 -1.81 3.39 3.19
CA ASP A 68 -2.30 2.06 2.86
C ASP A 68 -3.78 1.92 3.21
N ALA A 69 -4.20 2.46 4.35
CA ALA A 69 -5.62 2.56 4.73
C ALA A 69 -6.40 3.42 3.72
N LEU A 70 -5.86 4.56 3.29
CA LEU A 70 -6.47 5.40 2.26
C LEU A 70 -6.62 4.65 0.92
N ILE A 71 -5.60 3.91 0.48
CA ILE A 71 -5.63 3.10 -0.75
C ILE A 71 -6.71 2.01 -0.70
N ARG A 72 -7.02 1.46 0.48
CA ARG A 72 -8.16 0.54 0.69
C ARG A 72 -9.50 1.27 0.75
N GLY A 73 -9.50 2.60 0.81
CA GLY A 73 -10.69 3.43 0.99
C GLY A 73 -11.19 3.46 2.44
N ASP A 74 -10.35 3.07 3.40
CA ASP A 74 -10.65 3.01 4.83
C ASP A 74 -10.18 4.28 5.53
N LEU A 75 -11.05 5.30 5.52
CA LEU A 75 -10.72 6.64 6.00
C LEU A 75 -10.53 6.73 7.53
N PRO A 76 -11.33 6.08 8.39
CA PRO A 76 -11.19 6.24 9.84
C PRO A 76 -9.84 5.79 10.41
N PRO A 77 -9.28 4.60 10.06
CA PRO A 77 -7.93 4.23 10.51
C PRO A 77 -6.88 5.19 9.97
N ALA A 78 -6.99 5.60 8.70
CA ALA A 78 -6.06 6.56 8.12
C ALA A 78 -6.05 7.91 8.87
N GLN A 79 -7.22 8.39 9.27
CA GLN A 79 -7.35 9.60 10.10
C GLN A 79 -6.72 9.43 11.48
N ALA A 80 -6.77 8.24 12.08
CA ALA A 80 -6.17 7.99 13.39
C ALA A 80 -4.64 8.11 13.33
N ASP A 81 -4.01 7.52 12.32
CA ASP A 81 -2.55 7.61 12.12
C ASP A 81 -2.11 9.05 11.82
N MET A 82 -2.87 9.78 11.00
CA MET A 82 -2.55 11.17 10.69
C MET A 82 -2.82 12.12 11.87
N ARG A 83 -3.78 11.81 12.75
CA ARG A 83 -3.97 12.53 14.02
C ARG A 83 -2.81 12.32 14.97
N TRP A 84 -2.29 11.10 15.04
CA TRP A 84 -1.05 10.83 15.78
C TRP A 84 0.08 11.68 15.21
N LEU A 85 0.26 11.69 13.88
CA LEU A 85 1.33 12.48 13.25
C LEU A 85 1.18 13.99 13.51
N ALA A 86 -0.05 14.50 13.50
CA ALA A 86 -0.37 15.91 13.76
C ALA A 86 -0.08 16.36 15.19
N THR A 87 -0.03 15.43 16.16
CA THR A 87 0.07 15.74 17.59
C THR A 87 1.31 15.15 18.26
N HIS A 88 2.04 14.25 17.59
CA HIS A 88 3.22 13.62 18.15
C HIS A 88 4.36 14.62 18.26
N GLU A 89 4.83 14.85 19.47
CA GLU A 89 5.93 15.78 19.72
C GLU A 89 7.26 15.14 19.27
N GLY A 90 8.01 15.83 18.39
CA GLY A 90 9.38 15.45 18.05
C GLY A 90 10.39 15.67 19.18
N GLY A 91 9.94 16.23 20.31
CA GLY A 91 10.77 16.54 21.49
C GLY A 91 11.93 17.50 21.19
N THR A 92 12.99 17.39 21.99
CA THR A 92 14.24 18.15 21.80
C THR A 92 15.14 17.57 20.70
N ALA A 93 14.69 16.53 19.99
CA ALA A 93 15.47 15.83 18.99
C ALA A 93 15.60 16.61 17.67
N LEU A 94 14.77 17.65 17.44
CA LEU A 94 14.80 18.46 16.23
C LEU A 94 15.59 19.77 16.43
N PRO A 95 16.56 20.08 15.55
CA PRO A 95 17.21 21.39 15.49
C PRO A 95 16.20 22.53 15.31
N GLU A 96 16.45 23.68 15.95
CA GLU A 96 15.58 24.87 15.89
C GLU A 96 15.22 25.26 14.44
N ASN A 97 16.20 25.20 13.53
CA ASN A 97 16.03 25.60 12.14
C ASN A 97 15.11 24.68 11.33
N LEU A 98 14.73 23.50 11.84
CA LEU A 98 13.80 22.57 11.19
C LEU A 98 12.39 22.62 11.81
N ARG A 99 12.17 23.35 12.92
CA ARG A 99 10.87 23.38 13.61
C ARG A 99 9.72 23.86 12.73
N ALA A 100 9.94 24.93 11.97
CA ALA A 100 8.88 25.45 11.09
C ALA A 100 8.43 24.43 10.02
N MET A 101 9.33 23.57 9.53
CA MET A 101 8.98 22.50 8.58
C MET A 101 8.24 21.36 9.27
N PHE A 102 8.65 21.04 10.50
CA PHE A 102 7.96 20.07 11.34
C PHE A 102 6.52 20.51 11.65
N ASP A 103 6.33 21.77 12.07
CA ASP A 103 5.01 22.35 12.34
C ASP A 103 4.12 22.35 11.09
N ALA A 104 4.70 22.64 9.92
CA ALA A 104 3.99 22.57 8.65
C ALA A 104 3.57 21.14 8.28
N MET A 105 4.42 20.14 8.54
CA MET A 105 4.07 18.72 8.36
C MET A 105 2.92 18.31 9.28
N GLN A 106 2.97 18.69 10.57
CA GLN A 106 1.90 18.42 11.53
C GLN A 106 0.59 19.11 11.13
N THR A 107 0.66 20.32 10.58
CA THR A 107 -0.51 21.05 10.08
C THR A 107 -1.20 20.30 8.95
N GLU A 108 -0.46 19.84 7.93
CA GLU A 108 -1.05 19.06 6.82
C GLU A 108 -1.56 17.69 7.29
N ALA A 109 -0.89 17.07 8.26
CA ALA A 109 -1.39 15.86 8.91
C ALA A 109 -2.72 16.10 9.65
N GLY A 110 -2.87 17.27 10.28
CA GLY A 110 -4.12 17.71 10.87
C GLY A 110 -5.24 17.85 9.84
N HIS A 111 -4.97 18.46 8.69
CA HIS A 111 -5.92 18.54 7.58
C HIS A 111 -6.37 17.15 7.10
N PHE A 112 -5.46 16.17 7.05
CA PHE A 112 -5.84 14.79 6.75
C PHE A 112 -6.77 14.23 7.83
N ALA A 113 -6.40 14.38 9.11
CA ALA A 113 -7.14 13.82 10.23
C ALA A 113 -8.60 14.34 10.31
N GLU A 114 -8.86 15.52 9.72
CA GLU A 114 -10.17 16.15 9.61
C GLU A 114 -10.88 15.90 8.26
N ALA A 115 -10.18 15.32 7.28
CA ALA A 115 -10.71 15.11 5.94
C ALA A 115 -11.98 14.23 5.98
N THR A 116 -13.03 14.64 5.26
CA THR A 116 -14.31 13.92 5.21
C THR A 116 -14.47 13.10 3.92
N THR A 117 -13.57 13.29 2.97
CA THR A 117 -13.56 12.59 1.69
C THR A 117 -12.18 12.02 1.36
N LEU A 118 -12.15 10.99 0.52
CA LEU A 118 -10.89 10.41 0.02
C LEU A 118 -10.04 11.42 -0.76
N THR A 119 -10.69 12.37 -1.45
CA THR A 119 -10.00 13.44 -2.20
C THR A 119 -9.32 14.43 -1.27
N GLU A 120 -10.00 14.86 -0.21
CA GLU A 120 -9.42 15.73 0.83
C GLU A 120 -8.25 15.02 1.51
N ALA A 121 -8.44 13.76 1.92
CA ALA A 121 -7.41 12.95 2.57
C ALA A 121 -6.19 12.74 1.65
N GLY A 122 -6.41 12.37 0.38
CA GLY A 122 -5.32 12.20 -0.59
C GLY A 122 -4.53 13.50 -0.83
N THR A 123 -5.23 14.63 -0.91
CA THR A 123 -4.58 15.95 -1.07
C THR A 123 -3.74 16.30 0.15
N ALA A 124 -4.31 16.17 1.35
CA ALA A 124 -3.62 16.47 2.60
C ALA A 124 -2.40 15.54 2.81
N LEU A 125 -2.53 14.25 2.52
CA LEU A 125 -1.40 13.30 2.59
C LEU A 125 -0.27 13.73 1.67
N ALA A 126 -0.56 14.01 0.41
CA ALA A 126 0.46 14.40 -0.55
C ALA A 126 1.16 15.70 -0.14
N ASN A 127 0.42 16.66 0.44
CA ASN A 127 1.01 17.86 1.02
C ASN A 127 1.92 17.53 2.20
N THR A 128 1.53 16.64 3.11
CA THR A 128 2.39 16.16 4.20
C THR A 128 3.71 15.59 3.66
N LEU A 129 3.69 14.82 2.57
CA LEU A 129 4.90 14.27 1.96
C LEU A 129 5.82 15.36 1.41
N THR A 130 5.29 16.44 0.85
CA THR A 130 6.13 17.59 0.45
C THR A 130 6.87 18.19 1.64
N LYS A 131 6.27 18.19 2.83
CA LYS A 131 6.93 18.68 4.06
C LYS A 131 8.03 17.74 4.53
N CYS A 132 7.88 16.43 4.32
CA CYS A 132 8.98 15.48 4.49
C CYS A 132 10.14 15.83 3.55
N GLY A 133 9.87 16.04 2.26
CA GLY A 133 10.87 16.39 1.25
C GLY A 133 11.57 17.73 1.51
N ASP A 134 10.81 18.77 1.88
CA ASP A 134 11.33 20.09 2.24
C ASP A 134 12.30 19.99 3.44
N CYS A 135 11.89 19.24 4.48
CA CYS A 135 12.70 19.03 5.67
C CYS A 135 13.99 18.24 5.36
N HIS A 136 13.90 17.15 4.60
CA HIS A 136 15.07 16.37 4.19
C HIS A 136 16.06 17.19 3.35
N THR A 137 15.55 17.99 2.42
CA THR A 137 16.37 18.90 1.60
C THR A 137 17.10 19.91 2.50
N ALA A 138 16.38 20.54 3.44
CA ALA A 138 16.95 21.55 4.34
C ALA A 138 17.96 20.97 5.34
N ALA A 139 17.71 19.76 5.82
CA ALA A 139 18.62 19.02 6.68
C ALA A 139 19.84 18.48 5.93
N GLN A 140 19.82 18.48 4.58
CA GLN A 140 20.79 17.77 3.74
C GLN A 140 20.95 16.31 4.17
N ALA A 141 19.82 15.71 4.54
CA ALA A 141 19.74 14.37 5.09
C ALA A 141 18.42 13.75 4.66
N GLY A 142 18.43 12.46 4.36
CA GLY A 142 17.24 11.73 3.96
C GLY A 142 17.55 10.24 3.90
N PRO A 143 16.52 9.40 3.79
CA PRO A 143 16.73 7.98 3.59
C PRO A 143 17.37 7.73 2.22
N GLU A 144 18.32 6.80 2.18
CA GLU A 144 18.71 6.19 0.91
C GLU A 144 17.61 5.24 0.47
N ILE A 145 17.11 5.44 -0.74
CA ILE A 145 16.00 4.66 -1.28
C ILE A 145 16.54 3.64 -2.29
N ALA A 146 16.31 2.36 -2.00
CA ALA A 146 16.61 1.30 -2.95
C ALA A 146 15.69 1.41 -4.17
N THR A 147 16.21 1.09 -5.35
CA THR A 147 15.42 1.04 -6.59
C THR A 147 15.21 -0.42 -7.01
N PRO A 148 14.20 -1.11 -6.47
CA PRO A 148 13.90 -2.47 -6.90
C PRO A 148 13.42 -2.47 -8.36
N PRO A 149 13.63 -3.57 -9.11
CA PRO A 149 13.15 -3.68 -10.48
C PRO A 149 11.63 -3.57 -10.56
N VAL A 150 11.12 -3.11 -11.72
CA VAL A 150 9.68 -3.07 -12.00
C VAL A 150 9.15 -4.52 -12.06
N PRO A 151 8.04 -4.85 -11.38
CA PRO A 151 7.44 -6.18 -11.47
C PRO A 151 7.01 -6.53 -12.91
N GLU A 152 7.34 -7.75 -13.35
CA GLU A 152 6.99 -8.28 -14.67
C GLU A 152 5.75 -9.19 -14.63
N GLY A 153 5.16 -9.47 -15.79
CA GLY A 153 4.08 -10.43 -15.96
C GLY A 153 2.79 -9.84 -16.56
N GLU A 154 1.96 -10.72 -17.10
CA GLU A 154 0.74 -10.38 -17.86
C GLU A 154 -0.56 -10.70 -17.10
N THR A 155 -0.48 -11.00 -15.81
CA THR A 155 -1.67 -11.25 -14.99
C THR A 155 -2.16 -9.97 -14.32
N VAL A 156 -3.45 -9.93 -13.96
CA VAL A 156 -4.03 -8.88 -13.10
C VAL A 156 -3.22 -8.65 -11.83
N ALA A 157 -2.71 -9.71 -11.19
CA ALA A 157 -1.88 -9.60 -10.00
C ALA A 157 -0.54 -8.91 -10.30
N ALA A 158 0.16 -9.30 -11.37
CA ALA A 158 1.40 -8.65 -11.81
C ALA A 158 1.16 -7.18 -12.19
N HIS A 159 0.01 -6.89 -12.79
CA HIS A 159 -0.41 -5.55 -13.12
C HIS A 159 -0.59 -4.67 -11.87
N MET A 160 -1.31 -5.15 -10.85
CA MET A 160 -1.49 -4.42 -9.59
C MET A 160 -0.16 -4.25 -8.84
N GLN A 161 0.77 -5.21 -8.96
CA GLN A 161 2.13 -5.04 -8.43
C GLN A 161 2.88 -3.89 -9.10
N ARG A 162 2.73 -3.68 -10.43
CA ARG A 162 3.28 -2.50 -11.11
C ARG A 162 2.64 -1.19 -10.65
N HIS A 163 1.32 -1.16 -10.45
CA HIS A 163 0.64 0.00 -9.87
C HIS A 163 1.18 0.35 -8.48
N ARG A 164 1.34 -0.66 -7.62
CA ARG A 164 1.94 -0.48 -6.29
C ARG A 164 3.36 0.05 -6.39
N TRP A 165 4.21 -0.63 -7.16
CA TRP A 165 5.61 -0.21 -7.37
C TRP A 165 5.70 1.25 -7.82
N ALA A 166 4.85 1.64 -8.77
CA ALA A 166 4.84 3.00 -9.29
C ALA A 166 4.36 4.02 -8.27
N SER A 167 3.31 3.70 -7.51
CA SER A 167 2.83 4.52 -6.39
C SER A 167 3.88 4.68 -5.29
N ASP A 168 4.66 3.62 -5.01
CA ASP A 168 5.77 3.65 -4.05
C ASP A 168 6.91 4.57 -4.54
N ARG A 169 7.31 4.50 -5.81
CA ARG A 169 8.32 5.41 -6.37
C ARG A 169 7.88 6.88 -6.32
N MET A 170 6.60 7.15 -6.61
CA MET A 170 6.05 8.51 -6.49
C MET A 170 6.01 9.00 -5.04
N TRP A 171 5.64 8.13 -4.09
CA TRP A 171 5.69 8.42 -2.66
C TRP A 171 7.11 8.79 -2.22
N GLU A 172 8.08 7.94 -2.56
CA GLU A 172 9.48 8.13 -2.21
C GLU A 172 10.04 9.42 -2.80
N GLY A 173 9.75 9.69 -4.08
CA GLY A 173 10.17 10.94 -4.73
C GLY A 173 9.59 12.20 -4.06
N LEU A 174 8.39 12.14 -3.47
CA LEU A 174 7.88 13.25 -2.66
C LEU A 174 8.60 13.34 -1.30
N VAL A 175 8.79 12.21 -0.62
CA VAL A 175 9.44 12.16 0.70
C VAL A 175 10.90 12.59 0.65
N THR A 176 11.63 12.26 -0.42
CA THR A 176 13.04 12.65 -0.59
C THR A 176 13.23 13.92 -1.43
N ASN A 177 12.14 14.50 -1.94
CA ASN A 177 12.18 15.59 -2.92
C ASN A 177 13.00 15.26 -4.18
N ASP A 178 12.98 13.99 -4.59
CA ASP A 178 13.69 13.48 -5.76
C ASP A 178 12.77 13.43 -6.99
N PRO A 179 13.00 14.31 -8.00
CA PRO A 179 12.22 14.31 -9.24
C PRO A 179 12.37 13.03 -10.06
N GLU A 180 13.52 12.37 -10.04
CA GLU A 180 13.80 11.19 -10.85
C GLU A 180 13.06 9.97 -10.33
N LEU A 181 13.04 9.76 -9.00
CA LEU A 181 12.24 8.71 -8.36
C LEU A 181 10.75 8.90 -8.65
N TYR A 182 10.25 10.14 -8.50
CA TYR A 182 8.86 10.44 -8.81
C TYR A 182 8.54 10.13 -10.28
N GLN A 183 9.41 10.55 -11.19
CA GLN A 183 9.26 10.34 -12.63
C GLN A 183 9.30 8.85 -13.01
N ALA A 184 10.14 8.05 -12.35
CA ALA A 184 10.21 6.61 -12.58
C ALA A 184 8.86 5.92 -12.30
N GLY A 185 8.20 6.29 -11.19
CA GLY A 185 6.85 5.81 -10.89
C GLY A 185 5.82 6.32 -11.89
N ALA A 186 5.83 7.62 -12.19
CA ALA A 186 4.91 8.22 -13.15
C ALA A 186 4.95 7.56 -14.54
N ASN A 187 6.15 7.25 -15.04
CA ASN A 187 6.33 6.56 -16.33
C ASN A 187 5.71 5.15 -16.32
N VAL A 188 5.85 4.39 -15.23
CA VAL A 188 5.25 3.05 -15.13
C VAL A 188 3.73 3.12 -15.08
N LEU A 189 3.13 4.09 -14.36
CA LEU A 189 1.66 4.25 -14.36
C LEU A 189 1.10 4.66 -15.72
N ARG A 190 1.84 5.46 -16.48
CA ARG A 190 1.49 5.80 -17.86
C ARG A 190 1.45 4.56 -18.75
N GLU A 191 2.40 3.64 -18.59
CA GLU A 191 2.61 2.50 -19.50
C GLU A 191 1.84 1.25 -19.10
N ALA A 192 1.50 1.09 -17.81
CA ALA A 192 0.81 -0.08 -17.30
C ALA A 192 -0.69 -0.04 -17.61
N SER A 193 -1.12 -0.14 -18.88
CA SER A 193 -2.55 -0.23 -19.23
C SER A 193 -3.15 -1.59 -18.81
N LEU A 194 -4.26 -1.58 -18.08
CA LEU A 194 -5.04 -2.81 -17.83
C LEU A 194 -5.58 -3.33 -19.16
N PHE A 195 -5.46 -4.63 -19.43
CA PHE A 195 -6.04 -5.18 -20.65
C PHE A 195 -7.57 -5.28 -20.49
N GLU A 196 -8.30 -4.86 -21.52
CA GLU A 196 -9.76 -4.82 -21.52
C GLU A 196 -10.39 -6.19 -21.20
N ALA A 197 -9.78 -7.27 -21.69
CA ALA A 197 -10.20 -8.64 -21.41
C ALA A 197 -10.08 -9.02 -19.91
N GLU A 198 -9.12 -8.46 -19.19
CA GLU A 198 -8.93 -8.72 -17.76
C GLU A 198 -9.97 -7.99 -16.91
N ILE A 199 -10.26 -6.73 -17.26
CA ILE A 199 -11.34 -5.96 -16.62
C ILE A 199 -12.68 -6.65 -16.85
N GLU A 200 -12.95 -7.13 -18.06
CA GLU A 200 -14.20 -7.83 -18.38
C GLU A 200 -14.35 -9.14 -17.62
N ALA A 201 -13.28 -9.92 -17.49
CA ALA A 201 -13.30 -11.17 -16.73
C ALA A 201 -13.60 -10.96 -15.24
N GLN A 202 -13.11 -9.87 -14.65
CA GLN A 202 -13.30 -9.54 -13.23
C GLN A 202 -14.63 -8.80 -12.97
N ALA A 203 -15.04 -7.89 -13.86
CA ALA A 203 -16.22 -7.04 -13.70
C ALA A 203 -17.54 -7.77 -13.99
N ALA A 204 -17.49 -8.93 -14.67
CA ALA A 204 -18.65 -9.75 -15.00
C ALA A 204 -19.50 -10.19 -13.79
N ALA A 205 -19.00 -10.04 -12.56
CA ALA A 205 -19.71 -10.44 -11.36
C ALA A 205 -20.62 -9.34 -10.76
N GLU A 206 -20.17 -8.09 -10.57
CA GLU A 206 -20.88 -7.16 -9.66
C GLU A 206 -20.78 -5.64 -9.97
N SER A 207 -19.90 -5.19 -10.87
CA SER A 207 -19.69 -3.74 -11.15
C SER A 207 -19.90 -3.39 -12.62
N PRO A 208 -20.47 -2.21 -12.96
CA PRO A 208 -20.64 -1.78 -14.35
C PRO A 208 -19.27 -1.65 -15.06
N PRO A 209 -19.00 -2.43 -16.13
CA PRO A 209 -17.70 -2.44 -16.79
C PRO A 209 -17.24 -1.08 -17.30
N GLU A 210 -18.16 -0.18 -17.67
CA GLU A 210 -17.85 1.17 -18.12
C GLU A 210 -17.24 2.03 -17.03
N ARG A 211 -17.70 1.87 -15.77
CA ARG A 211 -17.20 2.65 -14.65
C ARG A 211 -15.78 2.22 -14.25
N VAL A 212 -15.50 0.91 -14.29
CA VAL A 212 -14.16 0.37 -14.04
C VAL A 212 -13.20 0.85 -15.12
N ARG A 213 -13.58 0.76 -16.40
CA ARG A 213 -12.77 1.28 -17.53
C ARG A 213 -12.48 2.77 -17.39
N ALA A 214 -13.47 3.58 -17.00
CA ALA A 214 -13.27 5.02 -16.81
C ALA A 214 -12.25 5.35 -15.70
N ILE A 215 -12.27 4.60 -14.59
CA ILE A 215 -11.31 4.78 -13.49
C ILE A 215 -9.91 4.31 -13.89
N ALA A 216 -9.81 3.19 -14.61
CA ALA A 216 -8.53 2.72 -15.15
C ALA A 216 -7.89 3.77 -16.08
N ASN A 217 -8.67 4.32 -17.01
CA ASN A 217 -8.20 5.39 -17.89
C ASN A 217 -7.74 6.63 -17.10
N LEU A 218 -8.47 7.00 -16.05
CA LEU A 218 -8.08 8.13 -15.19
C LEU A 218 -6.72 7.89 -14.49
N VAL A 219 -6.38 6.65 -14.11
CA VAL A 219 -5.06 6.34 -13.56
C VAL A 219 -3.95 6.61 -14.58
N HIS A 220 -4.14 6.24 -15.84
CA HIS A 220 -3.16 6.51 -16.91
C HIS A 220 -3.05 8.00 -17.23
N GLU A 221 -4.17 8.72 -17.29
CA GLU A 221 -4.17 10.17 -17.44
C GLU A 221 -3.42 10.87 -16.29
N LEU A 222 -3.54 10.35 -15.06
CA LEU A 222 -2.76 10.83 -13.92
C LEU A 222 -1.29 10.48 -14.04
N GLY A 223 -0.93 9.31 -14.57
CA GLY A 223 0.44 8.96 -14.94
C GLY A 223 1.03 9.96 -15.93
N ASP A 224 0.33 10.24 -17.03
CA ASP A 224 0.73 11.24 -18.02
C ASP A 224 0.93 12.62 -17.41
N ARG A 225 -0.02 13.08 -16.58
CA ARG A 225 0.10 14.37 -15.89
C ARG A 225 1.25 14.40 -14.90
N ALA A 226 1.48 13.30 -14.19
CA ALA A 226 2.60 13.18 -13.26
C ALA A 226 3.93 13.33 -13.99
N THR A 227 4.06 12.82 -15.22
CA THR A 227 5.28 12.99 -16.04
C THR A 227 5.55 14.43 -16.47
N GLN A 228 4.56 15.32 -16.36
CA GLN A 228 4.63 16.71 -16.80
C GLN A 228 4.70 17.68 -15.61
N ALA A 229 4.61 17.19 -14.37
CA ALA A 229 4.59 18.02 -13.17
C ALA A 229 6.00 18.60 -12.86
N PRO A 230 6.19 19.93 -12.99
CA PRO A 230 7.49 20.56 -12.94
C PRO A 230 8.05 20.70 -11.52
N ASP A 231 7.18 20.76 -10.51
CA ASP A 231 7.55 21.02 -9.13
C ASP A 231 6.84 20.11 -8.13
N SER A 232 7.27 20.16 -6.87
CA SER A 232 6.75 19.31 -5.79
C SER A 232 5.27 19.54 -5.49
N ALA A 233 4.75 20.76 -5.68
CA ALA A 233 3.36 21.08 -5.44
C ALA A 233 2.45 20.45 -6.50
N GLU A 234 2.81 20.56 -7.79
CA GLU A 234 2.08 19.88 -8.86
C GLU A 234 2.15 18.36 -8.74
N ARG A 235 3.33 17.82 -8.37
CA ARG A 235 3.51 16.39 -8.11
C ARG A 235 2.64 15.88 -6.96
N ALA A 236 2.55 16.63 -5.87
CA ALA A 236 1.69 16.32 -4.75
C ALA A 236 0.21 16.35 -5.16
N ALA A 237 -0.22 17.36 -5.92
CA ALA A 237 -1.60 17.45 -6.40
C ALA A 237 -2.00 16.25 -7.27
N VAL A 238 -1.11 15.80 -8.17
CA VAL A 238 -1.36 14.60 -8.99
C VAL A 238 -1.36 13.33 -8.13
N TYR A 239 -0.41 13.19 -7.22
CA TYR A 239 -0.31 12.02 -6.34
C TYR A 239 -1.51 11.87 -5.39
N GLY A 240 -1.97 12.97 -4.78
CA GLY A 240 -3.16 12.95 -3.93
C GLY A 240 -4.41 12.53 -4.69
N ARG A 241 -4.57 13.00 -5.94
CA ARG A 241 -5.66 12.55 -6.83
C ARG A 241 -5.53 11.09 -7.24
N LEU A 242 -4.31 10.59 -7.45
CA LEU A 242 -4.03 9.18 -7.71
C LEU A 242 -4.51 8.32 -6.54
N LEU A 243 -4.16 8.66 -5.29
CA LEU A 243 -4.58 7.89 -4.11
C LEU A 243 -6.11 7.79 -3.97
N ALA A 244 -6.83 8.90 -4.15
CA ALA A 244 -8.28 8.89 -4.13
C ALA A 244 -8.89 8.04 -5.27
N THR A 245 -8.21 7.98 -6.41
CA THR A 245 -8.60 7.15 -7.57
C THR A 245 -8.35 5.67 -7.28
N CYS A 246 -7.21 5.31 -6.70
CA CYS A 246 -6.90 3.95 -6.23
C CYS A 246 -7.97 3.46 -5.24
N ALA A 247 -8.28 4.26 -4.23
CA ALA A 247 -9.29 3.97 -3.22
C ALA A 247 -10.69 3.75 -3.82
N THR A 248 -11.06 4.53 -4.84
CA THR A 248 -12.33 4.37 -5.54
C THR A 248 -12.36 3.07 -6.35
N CYS A 249 -11.26 2.74 -7.05
CA CYS A 249 -11.13 1.51 -7.82
C CYS A 249 -11.17 0.27 -6.91
N HIS A 250 -10.37 0.26 -5.85
CA HIS A 250 -10.25 -0.87 -4.93
C HIS A 250 -11.56 -1.19 -4.22
N ARG A 251 -12.33 -0.18 -3.80
CA ARG A 251 -13.67 -0.41 -3.23
C ARG A 251 -14.66 -0.99 -4.24
N MET A 252 -14.60 -0.55 -5.50
CA MET A 252 -15.49 -1.10 -6.54
C MET A 252 -15.17 -2.54 -6.89
N LEU A 253 -13.90 -2.92 -6.78
CA LEU A 253 -13.40 -4.27 -7.08
C LEU A 253 -13.28 -5.15 -5.82
N GLN A 254 -13.65 -4.64 -4.64
CA GLN A 254 -13.52 -5.31 -3.34
C GLN A 254 -12.11 -5.88 -3.10
N VAL A 255 -11.09 -5.14 -3.54
CA VAL A 255 -9.68 -5.53 -3.39
C VAL A 255 -9.30 -5.41 -1.92
N GLY A 256 -9.13 -6.55 -1.24
CA GLY A 256 -8.71 -6.64 0.16
C GLY A 256 -9.73 -7.29 1.10
N ASP A 257 -11.02 -7.33 0.72
CA ASP A 257 -12.08 -7.89 1.57
C ASP A 257 -11.96 -9.43 1.72
N THR A 258 -11.28 -10.09 0.78
CA THR A 258 -11.05 -11.54 0.80
C THR A 258 -10.01 -11.98 1.84
N VAL A 259 -9.08 -11.10 2.24
CA VAL A 259 -8.06 -11.42 3.25
C VAL A 259 -8.65 -11.39 4.66
N ALA A 260 -9.70 -10.60 4.90
CA ALA A 260 -10.40 -10.56 6.19
C ALA A 260 -11.38 -11.74 6.38
N ALA A 261 -11.81 -12.38 5.30
CA ALA A 261 -12.74 -13.52 5.34
C ALA A 261 -12.05 -14.90 5.33
N GLY A 262 -10.77 -14.96 4.95
CA GLY A 262 -9.93 -16.15 5.09
C GLY A 262 -9.16 -16.10 6.41
N GLU A 263 -9.25 -17.19 7.18
CA GLU A 263 -8.60 -17.37 8.49
C GLU A 263 -7.21 -16.71 8.58
N GLY A 264 -7.08 -15.80 9.55
CA GLY A 264 -5.88 -15.00 9.75
C GLY A 264 -4.61 -15.85 9.86
N VAL A 265 -3.79 -15.79 8.81
CA VAL A 265 -2.36 -15.97 8.96
C VAL A 265 -1.88 -14.68 9.64
N ALA A 266 -1.56 -14.79 10.93
CA ALA A 266 -0.96 -13.69 11.67
C ALA A 266 0.28 -13.19 10.91
N PRO A 267 0.51 -11.87 10.80
CA PRO A 267 1.75 -11.36 10.27
C PRO A 267 2.89 -11.85 11.20
N ASP A 268 3.69 -12.76 10.68
CA ASP A 268 4.88 -13.25 11.36
C ASP A 268 5.88 -12.07 11.43
N GLY A 269 6.19 -11.61 12.64
CA GLY A 269 7.42 -10.86 12.89
C GLY A 269 7.41 -9.33 12.91
N LEU A 270 6.31 -8.66 13.29
CA LEU A 270 6.42 -7.30 13.86
C LEU A 270 6.17 -7.38 15.36
N GLU A 271 7.25 -7.54 16.14
CA GLU A 271 7.20 -7.32 17.58
C GLU A 271 6.80 -5.86 17.82
N GLU A 272 5.52 -5.64 18.15
CA GLU A 272 5.06 -4.39 18.72
C GLU A 272 5.80 -4.19 20.05
N GLY A 273 6.85 -3.37 20.02
CA GLY A 273 7.47 -2.83 21.22
C GLY A 273 6.41 -2.09 22.03
N SER A 274 5.91 -2.74 23.07
CA SER A 274 4.98 -2.17 24.04
C SER A 274 5.53 -0.82 24.52
N ALA A 275 4.84 0.26 24.17
CA ALA A 275 5.14 1.56 24.74
C ALA A 275 4.98 1.47 26.27
N PRO A 276 5.97 1.92 27.06
CA PRO A 276 5.84 1.91 28.51
C PRO A 276 4.64 2.76 28.93
N ALA A 277 3.84 2.24 29.85
CA ALA A 277 2.73 2.98 30.46
C ALA A 277 3.27 4.29 31.08
N PRO A 278 2.52 5.41 30.98
CA PRO A 278 2.93 6.65 31.63
C PRO A 278 3.01 6.43 33.14
N GLU A 279 4.19 6.64 33.71
CA GLU A 279 4.37 6.62 35.17
C GLU A 279 3.47 7.68 35.79
N ALA A 280 2.61 7.24 36.71
CA ALA A 280 1.79 8.13 37.50
C ALA A 280 2.71 9.00 38.37
N ASN A 281 2.71 10.30 38.08
CA ASN A 281 3.36 11.30 38.90
C ASN A 281 2.56 11.48 40.21
N GLU A 282 2.93 10.71 41.25
CA GLU A 282 2.46 10.93 42.61
C GLU A 282 3.37 11.94 43.30
N GLY A 283 2.97 13.22 43.31
CA GLY A 283 3.68 14.27 44.03
C GLY A 283 2.89 15.57 44.13
N GLU A 284 2.02 15.68 45.15
CA GLU A 284 2.01 16.72 46.21
C GLU A 284 0.82 16.52 47.16
#